data_AF-A0AAU9VE44-F1
#
_entry.id   AF-A0AAU9VE44-F1
#
_cell.length_a   1.000
_cell.length_b   1.000
_cell.length_c   1.000
_cell.angle_alpha   90.00
_cell.angle_beta   90.00
_cell.angle_gamma   90.00
#
_symmetry.space_group_name_H-M   'P 1'
#
loop_
_entity.id
_entity.type
_entity.pdbx_description
1 polymer ?
#
loop_
_entity_poly.entity_id
_entity_poly.type
_entity_poly.pdbx_seq_one_letter_code
_entity_poly.pdbx_strand_id
1 'polypeptide(L)'
;MSHKPEKPALETSSYRPISLTLVLSKPFPSVLTNVINIIPLHQFSFRKHHSALEQVHRVHHSSMLGNSCIISLPTIYHSQRTSLLLPTLMMLPSFHLLWTQQEQLNYNHAWLNKWRIKASAPKSFHITFSQRQSDCSPVKLDNTILRQTNCIKNLGFLLDRCLTWKDHIKPKRDETKQQFRNLLWLLGKQSTLSFYYQLLVYSTILKPIWIYGIQIWSPKSTQQNSA
;
A
#
# COMPACT_ATOMS: atom_id res chain seq x y z
N MET A 1 -19.40 0.68 -11.81
CA MET A 1 -18.38 -0.40 -11.76
C MET A 1 -16.98 0.20 -11.80
N SER A 2 -16.02 -0.32 -11.04
CA SER A 2 -14.63 0.16 -11.06
C SER A 2 -13.78 -0.72 -12.00
N HIS A 3 -13.08 -0.10 -12.95
CA HIS A 3 -12.23 -0.80 -13.93
C HIS A 3 -10.90 -1.25 -13.32
N LYS A 4 -10.46 -2.48 -13.61
CA LYS A 4 -9.15 -2.99 -13.18
C LYS A 4 -8.05 -2.43 -14.09
N PRO A 5 -6.93 -1.93 -13.54
CA PRO A 5 -5.80 -1.51 -14.37
C PRO A 5 -5.24 -2.69 -15.20
N GLU A 6 -4.73 -2.39 -16.38
CA GLU A 6 -4.10 -3.34 -17.34
C GLU A 6 -5.03 -4.40 -17.96
N LYS A 7 -6.34 -4.20 -17.92
CA LYS A 7 -7.31 -5.08 -18.58
C LYS A 7 -8.08 -4.38 -19.71
N PRO A 8 -8.54 -5.11 -20.74
CA PRO A 8 -9.31 -4.52 -21.84
C PRO A 8 -10.66 -4.01 -21.33
N ALA A 9 -11.02 -2.78 -21.73
CA ALA A 9 -12.24 -2.11 -21.28
C ALA A 9 -13.53 -2.77 -21.80
N LEU A 10 -13.44 -3.52 -22.90
CA LEU A 10 -14.58 -4.17 -23.53
C LEU A 10 -15.07 -5.42 -22.79
N GLU A 11 -14.27 -5.98 -21.88
CA GLU A 11 -14.63 -7.19 -21.13
C GLU A 11 -15.30 -6.88 -19.79
N THR A 12 -16.44 -7.54 -19.51
CA THR A 12 -17.12 -7.48 -18.21
C THR A 12 -16.25 -8.02 -17.07
N SER A 13 -15.33 -8.94 -17.36
CA SER A 13 -14.35 -9.52 -16.43
C SER A 13 -13.36 -8.49 -15.86
N SER A 14 -13.18 -7.37 -16.57
CA SER A 14 -12.28 -6.27 -16.23
C SER A 14 -12.83 -5.37 -15.14
N TYR A 15 -14.11 -5.48 -14.82
CA TYR A 15 -14.74 -4.65 -13.79
C TYR A 15 -14.81 -5.36 -12.44
N ARG A 16 -14.92 -4.56 -11.37
CA ARG A 16 -15.25 -5.03 -10.03
C ARG A 16 -16.77 -4.96 -9.84
N PRO A 17 -17.45 -6.09 -9.56
CA PRO A 17 -18.87 -6.06 -9.23
C PRO A 17 -19.06 -5.35 -7.89
N ILE A 18 -20.02 -4.44 -7.83
CA ILE A 18 -20.42 -3.74 -6.60
C ILE A 18 -21.79 -4.29 -6.22
N SER A 19 -21.87 -5.00 -5.10
CA SER A 19 -23.15 -5.42 -4.53
C SER A 19 -23.71 -4.29 -3.67
N LEU A 20 -24.77 -3.63 -4.14
CA LEU A 20 -25.52 -2.70 -3.30
C LEU A 20 -26.44 -3.52 -2.40
N THR A 21 -26.19 -3.48 -1.10
CA THR A 21 -27.05 -4.11 -0.11
C THR A 21 -28.11 -3.13 0.38
N LEU A 22 -29.27 -3.65 0.78
CA LEU A 22 -30.35 -2.86 1.39
C LEU A 22 -29.81 -2.08 2.60
N VAL A 23 -30.26 -0.84 2.80
CA VAL A 23 -29.76 0.06 3.85
C VAL A 23 -29.85 -0.58 5.24
N LEU A 24 -30.92 -1.34 5.50
CA LEU A 24 -31.13 -2.07 6.77
C LEU A 24 -30.11 -3.18 7.04
N SER A 25 -29.41 -3.67 6.02
CA SER A 25 -28.38 -4.72 6.17
C SER A 25 -26.97 -4.15 6.37
N LYS A 26 -26.76 -2.84 6.17
CA LYS A 26 -25.46 -2.17 6.36
C LYS A 26 -24.92 -2.16 7.79
N PRO A 27 -25.73 -2.09 8.87
CA PRO A 27 -25.19 -2.16 10.22
C PRO A 27 -24.71 -3.57 10.61
N PHE A 28 -25.19 -4.63 9.93
CA PHE A 28 -24.94 -6.01 10.31
C PHE A 28 -23.44 -6.41 10.27
N PRO A 29 -22.66 -6.08 9.22
CA PRO A 29 -21.22 -6.32 9.20
C PRO A 29 -20.47 -5.63 10.35
N SER A 30 -20.86 -4.41 10.72
CA SER A 30 -20.21 -3.65 11.80
C SER A 30 -20.41 -4.28 13.17
N VAL A 31 -21.60 -4.83 13.43
CA VAL A 31 -21.87 -5.58 14.66
C VAL A 31 -21.05 -6.87 14.69
N LEU A 32 -20.97 -7.60 13.57
CA LEU A 32 -20.19 -8.84 13.48
C LEU A 32 -18.69 -8.60 13.73
N THR A 33 -18.12 -7.51 13.21
CA THR A 33 -16.72 -7.16 13.46
C THR A 33 -16.41 -6.80 14.91
N ASN A 34 -17.40 -6.32 15.67
CA ASN A 34 -17.21 -6.01 17.09
C ASN A 34 -17.20 -7.27 17.97
N VAL A 35 -17.82 -8.36 17.51
CA VAL A 35 -17.92 -9.62 18.25
C VAL A 35 -16.72 -10.54 17.98
N ILE A 36 -16.10 -10.45 16.80
CA ILE A 36 -15.00 -11.35 16.39
C ILE A 36 -13.64 -10.72 16.71
N ASN A 37 -13.06 -11.07 17.85
CA ASN A 37 -11.72 -10.64 18.28
C ASN A 37 -10.55 -11.48 17.68
N ILE A 38 -10.81 -12.31 16.67
CA ILE A 38 -9.87 -13.36 16.16
C ILE A 38 -9.04 -12.85 14.97
N ILE A 39 -8.79 -11.55 14.88
CA ILE A 39 -7.99 -11.00 13.78
C ILE A 39 -6.51 -10.96 14.23
N PRO A 40 -5.54 -11.36 13.40
CA PRO A 40 -4.12 -11.36 13.78
C PRO A 40 -3.58 -9.95 14.09
N LEU A 41 -2.62 -9.86 15.01
CA LEU A 41 -2.01 -8.59 15.46
C LEU A 41 -1.24 -7.86 14.34
N HIS A 42 -0.80 -8.59 13.31
CA HIS A 42 -0.07 -8.02 12.18
C HIS A 42 -1.00 -7.51 11.05
N GLN A 43 -2.32 -7.66 11.19
CA GLN A 43 -3.26 -7.12 10.21
C GLN A 43 -3.59 -5.66 10.55
N PHE A 44 -3.13 -4.75 9.69
CA PHE A 44 -3.36 -3.29 9.83
C PHE A 44 -4.57 -2.78 9.06
N SER A 45 -4.99 -3.48 8.01
CA SER A 45 -6.16 -3.09 7.23
C SER A 45 -7.46 -3.37 7.99
N PHE A 46 -8.39 -2.41 7.94
CA PHE A 46 -9.76 -2.53 8.48
C PHE A 46 -9.82 -2.74 9.99
N ARG A 47 -8.91 -2.09 10.73
CA ARG A 47 -8.85 -2.09 12.18
C ARG A 47 -9.01 -0.67 12.72
N LYS A 48 -9.69 -0.55 13.87
CA LYS A 48 -9.70 0.70 14.62
C LYS A 48 -8.27 1.00 15.11
N HIS A 49 -7.83 2.24 15.02
CA HIS A 49 -6.49 2.72 15.43
C HIS A 49 -5.29 2.13 14.67
N HIS A 50 -5.50 1.52 13.50
CA HIS A 50 -4.40 1.09 12.64
C HIS A 50 -4.51 1.73 11.27
N SER A 51 -3.40 2.32 10.83
CA SER A 51 -3.27 2.98 9.53
C SER A 51 -2.35 2.21 8.58
N ALA A 52 -2.58 2.37 7.28
CA ALA A 52 -1.65 1.90 6.24
C ALA A 52 -0.23 2.47 6.43
N LEU A 53 -0.13 3.65 7.06
CA LEU A 53 1.11 4.34 7.39
C LEU A 53 1.99 3.54 8.35
N GLU A 54 1.41 2.96 9.41
CA GLU A 54 2.16 2.16 10.39
C GLU A 54 2.81 0.93 9.75
N GLN A 55 2.16 0.35 8.74
CA GLN A 55 2.71 -0.78 8.00
C GLN A 55 3.97 -0.39 7.23
N VAL A 56 3.92 0.75 6.53
CA VAL A 56 5.07 1.29 5.80
C VAL A 56 6.17 1.76 6.77
N HIS A 57 5.80 2.32 7.92
CA HIS A 57 6.74 2.71 8.97
C HIS A 57 7.53 1.52 9.52
N ARG A 58 6.88 0.36 9.73
CA ARG A 58 7.57 -0.88 10.15
C ARG A 58 8.58 -1.36 9.11
N VAL A 59 8.21 -1.35 7.82
CA VAL A 59 9.14 -1.69 6.73
C VAL A 59 10.34 -0.77 6.75
N HIS A 60 10.10 0.54 6.87
CA HIS A 60 11.16 1.54 6.94
C HIS A 60 12.08 1.32 8.14
N HIS A 61 11.52 1.15 9.34
CA HIS A 61 12.28 0.91 10.56
C HIS A 61 13.12 -0.36 10.47
N SER A 62 12.57 -1.45 9.94
CA SER A 62 13.30 -2.72 9.77
C SER A 62 14.48 -2.60 8.80
N SER A 63 14.35 -1.81 7.73
CA SER A 63 15.41 -1.57 6.76
C SER A 63 16.53 -0.66 7.33
N MET A 64 16.19 0.30 8.20
CA MET A 64 17.19 1.15 8.86
C MET A 64 18.07 0.38 9.85
N LEU A 65 17.53 -0.65 10.49
CA LEU A 65 18.27 -1.48 11.45
C LEU A 65 19.28 -2.46 10.80
N GLY A 66 19.55 -2.33 9.48
CA GLY A 66 20.53 -3.16 8.77
C GLY A 66 20.00 -4.52 8.33
N ASN A 67 18.71 -4.79 8.56
CA ASN A 67 18.08 -6.03 8.15
C ASN A 67 17.57 -5.84 6.72
N SER A 68 18.10 -6.63 5.78
CA SER A 68 17.51 -6.72 4.44
C SER A 68 16.08 -7.21 4.59
N CYS A 69 15.12 -6.28 4.50
CA CYS A 69 13.70 -6.63 4.56
C CYS A 69 13.27 -6.98 3.16
N ILE A 70 12.93 -8.25 2.96
CA ILE A 70 12.49 -8.75 1.67
C ILE A 70 10.99 -8.90 1.73
N ILE A 71 10.33 -8.16 0.86
CA ILE A 71 8.87 -8.16 0.79
C ILE A 71 8.49 -8.83 -0.51
N SER A 72 7.93 -10.02 -0.37
CA SER A 72 7.15 -10.64 -1.41
C SER A 72 5.71 -10.21 -1.17
N LEU A 73 5.15 -9.41 -2.08
CA LEU A 73 3.73 -9.04 -2.02
C LEU A 73 2.93 -10.06 -2.83
N PRO A 74 2.32 -11.09 -2.23
CA PRO A 74 1.29 -11.83 -2.93
C PRO A 74 0.09 -10.90 -3.13
N THR A 75 -0.14 -10.46 -4.38
CA THR A 75 -1.43 -9.83 -4.69
C THR A 75 -2.50 -10.92 -4.60
N ILE A 76 -3.24 -10.91 -3.50
CA ILE A 76 -4.29 -11.86 -3.19
C ILE A 76 -5.52 -11.57 -4.06
N TYR A 77 -5.99 -12.59 -4.79
CA TYR A 77 -7.31 -12.59 -5.40
C TYR A 77 -8.20 -13.56 -4.62
N HIS A 78 -9.23 -13.04 -3.95
CA HIS A 78 -10.24 -13.91 -3.35
C HIS A 78 -11.30 -14.32 -4.38
N SER A 79 -11.58 -15.62 -4.46
CA SER A 79 -12.73 -16.21 -5.12
C SER A 79 -13.98 -16.01 -4.27
N GLN A 80 -14.79 -15.01 -4.62
CA GLN A 80 -16.22 -14.81 -4.25
C GLN A 80 -16.73 -14.77 -2.78
N ARG A 81 -15.94 -14.96 -1.71
CA ARG A 81 -16.53 -14.97 -0.34
C ARG A 81 -15.98 -14.07 0.77
N THR A 82 -15.00 -13.21 0.53
CA THR A 82 -14.63 -12.18 1.51
C THR A 82 -14.37 -10.85 0.81
N SER A 83 -15.28 -9.89 0.99
CA SER A 83 -14.97 -8.50 0.69
C SER A 83 -13.95 -8.03 1.72
N LEU A 84 -12.87 -7.38 1.27
CA LEU A 84 -11.94 -6.60 2.10
C LEU A 84 -10.78 -7.38 2.74
N LEU A 85 -9.83 -7.83 1.93
CA LEU A 85 -8.42 -7.77 2.33
C LEU A 85 -7.61 -7.13 1.20
N LEU A 86 -7.25 -5.86 1.43
CA LEU A 86 -6.25 -5.12 0.65
C LEU A 86 -4.88 -5.82 0.74
N PRO A 87 -3.91 -5.51 -0.14
CA PRO A 87 -2.59 -6.11 -0.10
C PRO A 87 -1.99 -5.90 1.29
N THR A 88 -1.96 -6.97 2.08
CA THR A 88 -1.29 -6.94 3.36
C THR A 88 0.19 -7.13 3.01
N LEU A 89 1.05 -6.14 3.26
CA LEU A 89 2.49 -6.37 3.32
C LEU A 89 2.72 -7.47 4.35
N MET A 90 2.96 -8.69 3.88
CA MET A 90 3.61 -9.71 4.68
C MET A 90 5.08 -9.32 4.71
N MET A 91 5.49 -8.70 5.81
CA MET A 91 6.91 -8.52 6.08
C MET A 91 7.47 -9.91 6.37
N LEU A 92 8.50 -10.30 5.63
CA LEU A 92 9.39 -11.37 6.05
C LEU A 92 10.55 -10.68 6.76
N PRO A 93 10.50 -10.49 8.09
CA PRO A 93 11.69 -10.13 8.81
C PRO A 93 12.67 -11.30 8.67
N SER A 94 13.85 -11.05 8.12
CA SER A 94 14.96 -12.00 8.02
C SER A 94 15.57 -12.35 9.39
N PHE A 95 14.79 -12.28 10.47
CA PHE A 95 15.28 -12.20 11.85
C PHE A 95 15.24 -13.51 12.63
N HIS A 96 15.09 -14.65 11.96
CA HIS A 96 15.35 -15.94 12.57
C HIS A 96 16.30 -16.73 11.68
N LEU A 97 17.48 -17.03 12.21
CA LEU A 97 18.57 -17.84 11.62
C LEU A 97 18.18 -19.29 11.21
N LEU A 98 16.89 -19.60 11.10
CA LEU A 98 16.38 -20.96 10.89
C LEU A 98 15.52 -21.12 9.63
N TRP A 99 15.14 -20.04 8.94
CA TRP A 99 14.20 -20.13 7.82
C TRP A 99 14.68 -19.33 6.61
N THR A 100 14.75 -19.97 5.45
CA THR A 100 15.06 -19.33 4.17
C THR A 100 13.84 -18.54 3.65
N GLN A 101 14.09 -17.55 2.78
CA GLN A 101 13.03 -16.75 2.15
C GLN A 101 11.99 -17.62 1.42
N GLN A 102 12.47 -18.68 0.77
CA GLN A 102 11.61 -19.62 0.04
C GLN A 102 10.72 -20.42 0.99
N GLU A 103 11.25 -20.91 2.11
CA GLU A 103 10.46 -21.67 3.07
C GLU A 103 9.40 -20.78 3.75
N GLN A 104 9.69 -19.50 3.99
CA GLN A 104 8.72 -18.56 4.55
C GLN A 104 7.56 -18.34 3.55
N LEU A 105 7.90 -18.19 2.28
CA LEU A 105 6.92 -18.05 1.21
C LEU A 105 6.10 -19.32 1.02
N ASN A 106 6.71 -20.51 1.13
CA ASN A 106 6.02 -21.79 1.07
C ASN A 106 5.03 -21.98 2.22
N TYR A 107 5.42 -21.62 3.45
CA TYR A 107 4.53 -21.66 4.61
C TYR A 107 3.30 -20.75 4.40
N ASN A 108 3.53 -19.52 3.94
CA ASN A 108 2.46 -18.58 3.63
C ASN A 108 1.57 -19.09 2.51
N HIS A 109 2.13 -19.70 1.47
CA HIS A 109 1.38 -20.29 0.38
C HIS A 109 0.50 -21.46 0.85
N ALA A 110 1.03 -22.35 1.70
CA ALA A 110 0.27 -23.41 2.32
C ALA A 110 -0.90 -22.88 3.17
N TRP A 111 -0.67 -21.79 3.92
CA TRP A 111 -1.73 -21.10 4.66
C TRP A 111 -2.80 -20.52 3.71
N LEU A 112 -2.39 -19.84 2.63
CA LEU A 112 -3.31 -19.28 1.63
C LEU A 112 -4.16 -20.38 0.99
N ASN A 113 -3.56 -21.52 0.65
CA ASN A 113 -4.27 -22.68 0.10
C ASN A 113 -5.26 -23.28 1.10
N LYS A 114 -4.86 -23.41 2.38
CA LYS A 114 -5.75 -23.86 3.47
C LYS A 114 -7.01 -23.00 3.56
N TRP A 115 -6.86 -21.69 3.40
CA TRP A 115 -7.97 -20.72 3.42
C TRP A 115 -8.61 -20.46 2.05
N ARG A 116 -8.24 -21.24 1.01
CA ARG A 116 -8.77 -21.14 -0.37
C ARG A 116 -8.56 -19.76 -1.01
N ILE A 117 -7.47 -19.11 -0.64
CA ILE A 117 -7.06 -17.80 -1.15
C ILE A 117 -6.07 -18.03 -2.31
N LYS A 118 -6.40 -17.54 -3.51
CA LYS A 118 -5.52 -17.69 -4.68
C LYS A 118 -4.53 -16.51 -4.76
N ALA A 119 -3.25 -16.79 -4.59
CA ALA A 119 -2.18 -15.84 -4.89
C ALA A 119 -1.93 -15.78 -6.40
N SER A 120 -1.67 -14.59 -6.93
CA SER A 120 -1.38 -14.41 -8.36
C SER A 120 0.11 -14.08 -8.56
N ALA A 121 0.92 -15.06 -8.91
CA ALA A 121 2.35 -14.86 -9.21
C ALA A 121 2.68 -13.72 -10.20
N PRO A 122 1.97 -13.51 -11.33
CA PRO A 122 2.31 -12.43 -12.26
C PRO A 122 2.06 -11.02 -11.70
N LYS A 123 1.32 -10.90 -10.59
CA LYS A 123 1.02 -9.65 -9.90
C LYS A 123 1.78 -9.51 -8.59
N SER A 124 2.62 -10.49 -8.31
CA SER A 124 3.47 -10.52 -7.14
C SER A 124 4.86 -10.08 -7.56
N PHE A 125 5.46 -9.24 -6.72
CA PHE A 125 6.79 -8.68 -6.96
C PHE A 125 7.67 -9.01 -5.78
N HIS A 126 8.95 -9.18 -6.08
CA HIS A 126 10.00 -9.39 -5.10
C HIS A 126 10.85 -8.11 -5.04
N ILE A 127 10.88 -7.46 -3.88
CA ILE A 127 11.74 -6.30 -3.63
C ILE A 127 12.56 -6.54 -2.37
N THR A 128 13.84 -6.19 -2.45
CA THR A 128 14.77 -6.22 -1.33
C THR A 128 15.04 -4.78 -0.91
N PHE A 129 14.66 -4.41 0.31
CA PHE A 129 15.00 -3.10 0.87
C PHE A 129 16.39 -3.16 1.51
N SER A 130 17.37 -2.52 0.88
CA SER A 130 18.75 -2.44 1.35
C SER A 130 19.40 -1.17 0.83
N GLN A 131 20.14 -0.48 1.68
CA GLN A 131 21.00 0.64 1.28
C GLN A 131 22.27 0.16 0.56
N ARG A 132 22.66 -1.11 0.76
CA ARG A 132 23.80 -1.73 0.08
C ARG A 132 23.33 -2.55 -1.12
N GLN A 133 24.12 -2.54 -2.18
CA GLN A 133 23.90 -3.41 -3.32
C GLN A 133 24.15 -4.86 -2.87
N SER A 134 23.08 -5.64 -2.85
CA SER A 134 23.05 -7.05 -2.54
C SER A 134 22.33 -7.78 -3.66
N ASP A 135 22.94 -8.84 -4.17
CA ASP A 135 22.31 -9.77 -5.09
C ASP A 135 21.43 -10.72 -4.28
N CYS A 136 20.19 -10.91 -4.73
CA CYS A 136 19.21 -11.73 -4.04
C CYS A 136 18.79 -12.89 -4.92
N SER A 137 18.79 -14.09 -4.36
CA SER A 137 18.38 -15.29 -5.06
C SER A 137 16.92 -15.18 -5.53
N PRO A 138 16.60 -15.65 -6.76
CA PRO A 138 15.24 -15.61 -7.27
C PRO A 138 14.32 -16.53 -6.45
N VAL A 139 13.20 -15.98 -5.98
CA VAL A 139 12.17 -16.70 -5.22
C VAL A 139 11.08 -17.19 -6.17
N LYS A 140 10.59 -18.42 -5.96
CA LYS A 140 9.56 -19.05 -6.79
C LYS A 140 8.23 -19.13 -6.04
N LEU A 141 7.14 -18.78 -6.72
CA LEU A 141 5.76 -18.99 -6.27
C LEU A 141 5.06 -19.87 -7.31
N ASP A 142 4.52 -21.03 -6.93
CA ASP A 142 3.85 -21.96 -7.85
C ASP A 142 4.68 -22.28 -9.11
N ASN A 143 5.97 -22.59 -8.92
CA ASN A 143 6.96 -22.85 -9.98
C ASN A 143 7.28 -21.67 -10.92
N THR A 144 6.70 -20.49 -10.68
CA THR A 144 7.03 -19.27 -11.43
C THR A 144 7.99 -18.38 -10.64
N ILE A 145 9.00 -17.82 -11.30
CA ILE A 145 9.96 -16.90 -10.67
C ILE A 145 9.27 -15.55 -10.49
N LEU A 146 9.30 -15.02 -9.27
CA LEU A 146 8.77 -13.69 -8.99
C LEU A 146 9.65 -12.62 -9.63
N ARG A 147 9.01 -11.60 -10.22
CA ARG A 147 9.72 -10.48 -10.84
C ARG A 147 10.41 -9.65 -9.77
N GLN A 148 11.73 -9.49 -9.90
CA GLN A 148 12.49 -8.59 -9.05
C GLN A 148 12.37 -7.16 -9.55
N THR A 149 12.05 -6.22 -8.65
CA THR A 149 11.89 -4.80 -8.99
C THR A 149 12.53 -3.93 -7.92
N ASN A 150 13.22 -2.85 -8.34
CA ASN A 150 13.81 -1.88 -7.43
C ASN A 150 12.80 -0.86 -6.90
N CYS A 151 11.66 -0.67 -7.59
CA CYS A 151 10.61 0.24 -7.19
C CYS A 151 9.26 -0.46 -7.25
N ILE A 152 8.43 -0.28 -6.21
CA ILE A 152 7.11 -0.87 -6.13
C ILE A 152 6.07 0.11 -5.61
N LYS A 153 4.88 0.11 -6.22
CA LYS A 153 3.74 0.89 -5.72
C LYS A 153 2.93 0.04 -4.74
N ASN A 154 2.79 0.49 -3.51
CA ASN A 154 1.95 -0.16 -2.51
C ASN A 154 1.23 0.83 -1.59
N LEU A 155 -0.05 0.59 -1.30
CA LEU A 155 -0.90 1.42 -0.44
C LEU A 155 -0.88 2.92 -0.80
N GLY A 156 -0.65 3.25 -2.09
CA GLY A 156 -0.52 4.63 -2.56
C GLY A 156 0.89 5.23 -2.47
N PHE A 157 1.84 4.51 -1.88
CA PHE A 157 3.25 4.87 -1.79
C PHE A 157 4.07 4.23 -2.90
N LEU A 158 5.10 4.93 -3.37
CA LEU A 158 6.11 4.38 -4.24
C LEU A 158 7.34 4.09 -3.36
N LEU A 159 7.63 2.81 -3.19
CA LEU A 159 8.72 2.32 -2.35
C LEU A 159 9.88 1.97 -3.26
N ASP A 160 10.96 2.73 -3.14
CA ASP A 160 12.26 2.44 -3.77
C ASP A 160 13.10 1.52 -2.85
N ARG A 161 14.01 0.75 -3.44
CA ARG A 161 14.95 -0.17 -2.77
C ARG A 161 15.65 0.48 -1.57
N CYS A 162 16.11 1.71 -1.75
CA CYS A 162 16.85 2.45 -0.74
C CYS A 162 15.95 3.27 0.19
N LEU A 163 14.61 3.22 -0.01
CA LEU A 163 13.61 4.01 0.71
C LEU A 163 14.00 5.51 0.76
N THR A 164 14.47 6.04 -0.36
CA THR A 164 14.92 7.44 -0.48
C THR A 164 13.77 8.42 -0.69
N TRP A 165 12.56 7.92 -0.97
CA TRP A 165 11.32 8.67 -1.20
C TRP A 165 11.34 9.72 -2.33
N LYS A 166 12.48 9.93 -3.01
CA LYS A 166 12.64 10.92 -4.10
C LYS A 166 11.61 10.70 -5.21
N ASP A 167 11.49 9.45 -5.66
CA ASP A 167 10.58 9.08 -6.74
C ASP A 167 9.11 9.04 -6.29
N HIS A 168 8.85 9.08 -4.99
CA HIS A 168 7.52 9.24 -4.45
C HIS A 168 7.11 10.71 -4.30
N ILE A 169 8.01 11.54 -3.78
CA ILE A 169 7.74 12.95 -3.48
C ILE A 169 7.54 13.76 -4.76
N LYS A 170 8.33 13.50 -5.82
CA LYS A 170 8.20 14.20 -7.11
C LYS A 170 6.78 14.11 -7.68
N PRO A 171 6.20 12.92 -7.95
CA PRO A 171 4.85 12.83 -8.49
C PRO A 171 3.80 13.37 -7.52
N LYS A 172 3.97 13.24 -6.20
CA LYS A 172 3.03 13.84 -5.23
C LYS A 172 3.05 15.36 -5.23
N ARG A 173 4.23 15.95 -5.40
CA ARG A 173 4.38 17.40 -5.58
C ARG A 173 3.68 17.86 -6.85
N ASP A 174 3.87 17.13 -7.95
CA ASP A 174 3.29 17.49 -9.23
C ASP A 174 1.77 17.29 -9.26
N GLU A 175 1.26 16.19 -8.67
CA GLU A 175 -0.16 15.96 -8.43
C GLU A 175 -0.77 17.13 -7.66
N THR A 176 -0.13 17.58 -6.58
CA THR A 176 -0.69 18.69 -5.80
C THR A 176 -0.59 20.03 -6.52
N LYS A 177 0.49 20.28 -7.25
CA LYS A 177 0.59 21.48 -8.12
C LYS A 177 -0.51 21.48 -9.16
N GLN A 178 -0.80 20.33 -9.76
CA GLN A 178 -1.88 20.20 -10.74
C GLN A 178 -3.24 20.44 -10.10
N GLN A 179 -3.50 19.87 -8.92
CA GLN A 179 -4.73 20.14 -8.17
C GLN A 179 -4.86 21.62 -7.78
N PHE A 180 -3.77 22.26 -7.36
CA PHE A 180 -3.77 23.69 -7.07
C PHE A 180 -4.09 24.52 -8.32
N ARG A 181 -3.54 24.17 -9.49
CA ARG A 181 -3.87 24.82 -10.76
C ARG A 181 -5.34 24.67 -11.13
N ASN A 182 -5.93 23.49 -10.90
CA ASN A 182 -7.35 23.25 -11.13
C ASN A 182 -8.25 24.08 -10.19
N LEU A 183 -7.75 24.40 -9.00
CA LEU A 183 -8.43 25.22 -7.99
C LEU A 183 -7.99 26.68 -8.01
N LEU A 184 -7.18 27.10 -8.98
CA LEU A 184 -6.61 28.45 -9.04
C LEU A 184 -7.71 29.52 -9.17
N TRP A 185 -8.83 29.20 -9.81
CA TRP A 185 -9.96 30.11 -9.93
C TRP A 185 -10.67 30.36 -8.57
N LEU A 186 -10.59 29.41 -7.63
CA LEU A 186 -11.17 29.49 -6.28
C LEU A 186 -10.20 30.07 -5.24
N LEU A 187 -8.92 29.71 -5.35
CA LEU A 187 -7.87 30.05 -4.38
C LEU A 187 -6.95 31.19 -4.85
N GLY A 188 -7.16 31.66 -6.08
CA GLY A 188 -6.35 32.70 -6.70
C GLY A 188 -6.71 34.09 -6.20
N LYS A 189 -5.82 35.04 -6.47
CA LYS A 189 -5.98 36.45 -6.08
C LYS A 189 -7.22 37.13 -6.68
N GLN A 190 -7.75 36.58 -7.78
CA GLN A 190 -8.93 37.11 -8.48
C GLN A 190 -10.24 36.50 -7.98
N SER A 191 -10.21 35.54 -7.05
CA SER A 191 -11.44 34.93 -6.54
C SER A 191 -12.19 35.91 -5.65
N THR A 192 -13.52 35.97 -5.78
CA THR A 192 -14.42 36.75 -4.90
C THR A 192 -14.67 36.08 -3.55
N LEU A 193 -14.08 34.90 -3.32
CA LEU A 193 -14.31 34.08 -2.14
C LEU A 193 -13.60 34.68 -0.91
N SER A 194 -14.30 34.75 0.23
CA SER A 194 -13.69 35.17 1.49
C SER A 194 -12.53 34.26 1.89
N PHE A 195 -11.50 34.85 2.51
CA PHE A 195 -10.29 34.17 2.98
C PHE A 195 -10.60 32.92 3.82
N TYR A 196 -11.65 32.97 4.66
CA TYR A 196 -12.07 31.83 5.47
C TYR A 196 -12.40 30.59 4.62
N TYR A 197 -13.19 30.77 3.55
CA TYR A 197 -13.58 29.67 2.68
C TYR A 197 -12.43 29.21 1.79
N GLN A 198 -11.54 30.11 1.37
CA GLN A 198 -10.31 29.71 0.69
C GLN A 198 -9.44 28.80 1.57
N LEU A 199 -9.29 29.16 2.85
CA LEU A 199 -8.56 28.35 3.82
C LEU A 199 -9.26 26.99 4.06
N LEU A 200 -10.59 26.97 4.07
CA LEU A 200 -11.37 25.74 4.18
C LEU A 200 -11.14 24.83 2.98
N VAL A 201 -11.21 25.34 1.75
CA VAL A 201 -10.91 24.59 0.52
C VAL A 201 -9.46 24.06 0.54
N TYR A 202 -8.50 24.90 0.92
CA TYR A 202 -7.11 24.49 1.06
C TYR A 202 -6.94 23.34 2.06
N SER A 203 -7.52 23.48 3.26
CA SER A 203 -7.40 22.50 4.33
C SER A 203 -8.11 21.17 4.07
N THR A 204 -9.16 21.18 3.26
CA THR A 204 -9.98 20.00 2.95
C THR A 204 -9.51 19.24 1.72
N ILE A 205 -8.96 19.94 0.71
CA ILE A 205 -8.61 19.30 -0.58
C ILE A 205 -7.10 19.19 -0.76
N LEU A 206 -6.36 20.28 -0.59
CA LEU A 206 -4.92 20.31 -0.90
C LEU A 206 -4.07 19.76 0.24
N LYS A 207 -4.40 20.15 1.47
CA LYS A 207 -3.67 19.73 2.68
C LYS A 207 -3.63 18.20 2.86
N PRO A 208 -4.72 17.43 2.65
CA PRO A 208 -4.68 15.97 2.81
C PRO A 208 -3.77 15.25 1.80
N ILE A 209 -3.63 15.79 0.58
CA ILE A 209 -2.77 15.19 -0.47
C ILE A 209 -1.30 15.19 -0.01
N TRP A 210 -0.85 16.27 0.63
CA TRP A 210 0.51 16.41 1.15
C TRP A 210 0.73 15.77 2.51
N ILE A 211 -0.25 15.86 3.42
CA ILE A 211 -0.10 15.37 4.79
C ILE A 211 -0.11 13.84 4.84
N TYR A 212 -0.83 13.18 3.93
CA TYR A 212 -0.84 11.74 3.87
C TYR A 212 0.56 11.20 3.57
N GLY A 213 1.18 10.52 4.54
CA GLY A 213 2.52 9.95 4.37
C GLY A 213 3.67 10.79 4.93
N ILE A 214 3.42 12.04 5.37
CA ILE A 214 4.49 12.98 5.72
C ILE A 214 5.39 12.47 6.85
N GLN A 215 4.81 11.76 7.82
CA GLN A 215 5.54 11.20 8.96
C GLN A 215 6.62 10.19 8.54
N ILE A 216 6.51 9.59 7.36
CA ILE A 216 7.45 8.57 6.88
C ILE A 216 8.63 9.20 6.15
N TRP A 217 8.40 10.19 5.29
CA TRP A 217 9.47 10.76 4.44
C TRP A 217 10.05 12.08 4.95
N SER A 218 9.36 12.81 5.83
CA SER A 218 9.84 14.10 6.37
C SER A 218 11.19 14.04 7.08
N PRO A 219 11.53 12.99 7.86
CA PRO A 219 12.82 12.94 8.57
C PRO A 219 14.03 12.85 7.62
N LYS A 220 13.84 12.35 6.39
CA LYS A 220 14.93 12.07 5.44
C LYS A 220 15.22 13.18 4.45
N SER A 221 14.22 14.02 4.12
CA SER A 221 14.46 15.18 3.24
C SER A 221 15.45 16.16 3.85
N THR A 222 15.53 16.23 5.18
CA THR A 222 16.44 17.12 5.91
C THR A 222 17.87 16.60 5.93
N GLN A 223 18.08 15.28 5.93
CA GLN A 223 19.41 14.65 5.95
C GLN A 223 20.11 14.64 4.57
N GLN A 224 19.38 14.84 3.47
CA GLN A 224 19.98 14.90 2.11
C GLN A 224 20.51 16.30 1.74
N ASN A 225 20.24 17.33 2.54
CA ASN A 225 20.66 18.71 2.27
C ASN A 225 21.85 19.16 3.13
N SER A 226 22.46 18.26 3.89
CA SER A 226 23.58 18.50 4.80
C SER A 226 24.77 17.57 4.52
N ALA A 227 25.00 17.27 3.24
CA ALA A 227 26.19 16.60 2.73
C ALA A 227 26.73 17.39 1.53
#